data_AF-A0A8T7CF83-F1
#
_entry.id   AF-A0A8T7CF83-F1
#
_cell.length_a   1.000
_cell.length_b   1.000
_cell.length_c   1.000
_cell.angle_alpha   90.00
_cell.angle_beta   90.00
_cell.angle_gamma   90.00
#
_symmetry.space_group_name_H-M   'P 1'
#
loop_
_entity.id
_entity.type
_entity.pdbx_description
1 polymer ?
#
loop_
_entity_poly.entity_id
_entity_poly.type
_entity_poly.pdbx_seq_one_letter_code
_entity_poly.pdbx_strand_id
1 'polypeptide(L)'
;MSSAAMAGPDERAKRMHDRLAGVAGDEATLQLMSDDIAAGSELTAAFRAIDHPAFYSVTLKNLFTPATNRDFNVFADLNDYTATVIGMIRDDIAFDTVLSADVLYTGAAGLGLPAFSMTNNDHYREIEARGLDLRTALVRDTQTDRTDLPAAAVAGVMSTRAAAEAFFVAGTNRAMLRFTLVNHLCRDLEQLKDASRSPDRIRQDVTRSPGGDSRIFMNNCVACHTGMDPLAQAFAYYDFDTTAGRIVYTAGQVQPKYFINAENFPFGFVTENNRWDNYWREGRNANLGWSDTLPGSGTGAASMGAELAASDAFAQCQAGKVFESVCLRPPSNDADRSQVAAMVDSLKTGGFRMKQAFAEAAVYCMGD
;
A
#
# COMPACT_ATOMS: atom_id res chain seq x y z
N MET A 1 -14.65 5.01 44.90
CA MET A 1 -14.23 4.24 43.71
C MET A 1 -15.32 4.45 42.67
N SER A 2 -15.08 5.31 41.67
CA SER A 2 -16.00 5.45 40.55
C SER A 2 -15.74 4.25 39.64
N SER A 3 -16.62 3.26 39.63
CA SER A 3 -16.60 2.26 38.55
C SER A 3 -16.80 3.03 37.25
N ALA A 4 -15.87 2.90 36.32
CA ALA A 4 -16.13 3.30 34.94
C ALA A 4 -17.38 2.54 34.49
N ALA A 5 -18.43 3.26 34.11
CA ALA A 5 -19.62 2.64 33.53
C ALA A 5 -19.16 1.99 32.21
N MET A 6 -19.13 0.65 32.16
CA MET A 6 -18.90 -0.04 30.89
C MET A 6 -20.12 0.18 30.01
N ALA A 7 -19.89 0.64 28.78
CA ALA A 7 -20.91 0.72 27.73
C ALA A 7 -21.62 -0.64 27.59
N GLY A 8 -22.95 -0.60 27.52
CA GLY A 8 -23.76 -1.79 27.28
C GLY A 8 -23.60 -2.29 25.84
N PRO A 9 -24.23 -3.43 25.50
CA PRO A 9 -24.20 -3.98 24.15
C PRO A 9 -24.65 -2.98 23.07
N ASP A 10 -25.67 -2.17 23.34
CA ASP A 10 -26.21 -1.18 22.39
C ASP A 10 -25.19 -0.07 22.09
N GLU A 11 -24.56 0.51 23.12
CA GLU A 11 -23.57 1.58 22.92
C GLU A 11 -22.29 1.05 22.25
N ARG A 12 -21.89 -0.19 22.56
CA ARG A 12 -20.76 -0.87 21.91
C ARG A 12 -21.05 -1.17 20.44
N ALA A 13 -22.25 -1.68 20.12
CA ALA A 13 -22.69 -1.95 18.75
C ALA A 13 -22.67 -0.67 17.91
N LYS A 14 -23.27 0.42 18.41
CA LYS A 14 -23.27 1.71 17.74
C LYS A 14 -21.85 2.21 17.47
N ARG A 15 -20.98 2.20 18.47
CA ARG A 15 -19.60 2.68 18.33
C ARG A 15 -18.80 1.85 17.33
N MET A 16 -18.94 0.52 17.39
CA MET A 16 -18.32 -0.41 16.44
C MET A 16 -18.76 -0.12 15.01
N HIS A 17 -20.07 0.06 14.78
CA HIS A 17 -20.60 0.39 13.47
C HIS A 17 -20.05 1.72 12.96
N ASP A 18 -20.14 2.78 13.76
CA ASP A 18 -19.69 4.13 13.38
C ASP A 18 -18.21 4.15 12.97
N ARG A 19 -17.36 3.39 13.69
CA ARG A 19 -15.91 3.31 13.41
C ARG A 19 -15.56 2.48 12.18
N LEU A 20 -16.32 1.43 11.90
CA LEU A 20 -16.09 0.59 10.72
C LEU A 20 -16.71 1.22 9.47
N ALA A 21 -17.99 1.56 9.49
CA ALA A 21 -18.70 2.07 8.32
C ALA A 21 -18.46 3.56 8.07
N GLY A 22 -18.00 4.33 9.08
CA GLY A 22 -17.84 5.79 8.99
C GLY A 22 -19.16 6.56 8.99
N VAL A 23 -20.30 5.89 9.23
CA VAL A 23 -21.65 6.45 9.26
C VAL A 23 -22.49 5.74 10.33
N ALA A 24 -23.59 6.39 10.74
CA ALA A 24 -24.55 5.80 11.67
C ALA A 24 -25.23 4.56 11.06
N GLY A 25 -25.34 3.49 11.85
CA GLY A 25 -26.08 2.29 11.48
C GLY A 25 -27.59 2.46 11.61
N ASP A 26 -28.35 1.71 10.82
CA ASP A 26 -29.80 1.61 10.99
C ASP A 26 -30.17 0.78 12.24
N GLU A 27 -31.38 0.97 12.75
CA GLU A 27 -31.86 0.34 13.98
C GLU A 27 -31.82 -1.19 13.93
N ALA A 28 -32.17 -1.80 12.79
CA ALA A 28 -32.20 -3.25 12.66
C ALA A 28 -30.79 -3.85 12.68
N THR A 29 -29.85 -3.22 11.98
CA THR A 29 -28.43 -3.62 11.97
C THR A 29 -27.83 -3.47 13.37
N LEU A 30 -28.08 -2.36 14.05
CA LEU A 30 -27.56 -2.12 15.40
C LEU A 30 -28.15 -3.09 16.42
N GLN A 31 -29.43 -3.46 16.31
CA GLN A 31 -30.03 -4.47 17.17
C GLN A 31 -29.36 -5.84 16.99
N LEU A 32 -29.15 -6.28 15.75
CA LEU A 32 -28.47 -7.54 15.47
C LEU A 32 -27.02 -7.55 16.00
N MET A 33 -26.32 -6.42 15.86
CA MET A 33 -24.97 -6.27 16.40
C MET A 33 -24.98 -6.27 17.94
N SER A 34 -25.97 -5.64 18.58
CA SER A 34 -26.12 -5.65 20.03
C SER A 34 -26.37 -7.05 20.57
N ASP A 35 -27.24 -7.83 19.90
CA ASP A 35 -27.52 -9.22 20.24
C ASP A 35 -26.27 -10.10 20.12
N ASP A 36 -25.49 -9.94 19.04
CA ASP A 36 -24.21 -10.64 18.85
C ASP A 36 -23.21 -10.28 19.98
N ILE A 37 -23.12 -9.01 20.38
CA ILE A 37 -22.24 -8.56 21.47
C ILE A 37 -22.70 -9.13 22.81
N ALA A 38 -24.01 -9.13 23.10
CA ALA A 38 -24.57 -9.70 24.32
C ALA A 38 -24.33 -11.22 24.40
N ALA A 39 -24.23 -11.90 23.24
CA ALA A 39 -23.91 -13.32 23.13
C ALA A 39 -22.39 -13.63 23.14
N GLY A 40 -21.50 -12.63 23.28
CA GLY A 40 -20.04 -12.82 23.22
C GLY A 40 -19.52 -13.19 21.83
N SER A 41 -20.21 -12.74 20.79
CA SER A 41 -19.89 -12.94 19.37
C SER A 41 -19.49 -11.63 18.70
N GLU A 42 -18.59 -10.86 19.32
CA GLU A 42 -18.26 -9.49 18.89
C GLU A 42 -17.67 -9.41 17.47
N LEU A 43 -16.94 -10.45 17.02
CA LEU A 43 -16.46 -10.51 15.63
C LEU A 43 -17.62 -10.59 14.63
N THR A 44 -18.70 -11.32 14.96
CA THR A 44 -19.89 -11.39 14.10
C THR A 44 -20.52 -10.00 13.96
N ALA A 45 -20.65 -9.26 15.07
CA ALA A 45 -21.13 -7.88 15.04
C ALA A 45 -20.25 -6.98 14.15
N ALA A 46 -18.92 -7.11 14.26
CA ALA A 46 -17.98 -6.35 13.43
C ALA A 46 -18.13 -6.67 11.93
N PHE A 47 -18.32 -7.94 11.58
CA PHE A 47 -18.53 -8.33 10.18
C PHE A 47 -19.86 -7.81 9.61
N ARG A 48 -20.92 -7.67 10.43
CA ARG A 48 -22.16 -6.98 9.99
C ARG A 48 -21.91 -5.52 9.63
N ALA A 49 -21.11 -4.81 10.43
CA ALA A 49 -20.74 -3.44 10.11
C ALA A 49 -19.85 -3.33 8.87
N ILE A 50 -18.92 -4.28 8.67
CA ILE A 50 -18.07 -4.36 7.46
C ILE A 50 -18.89 -4.61 6.18
N ASP A 51 -20.04 -5.28 6.29
CA ASP A 51 -20.94 -5.50 5.15
C ASP A 51 -21.65 -4.23 4.68
N HIS A 52 -21.64 -3.16 5.48
CA HIS A 52 -22.25 -1.89 5.12
C HIS A 52 -21.52 -1.22 3.93
N PRO A 53 -22.23 -0.71 2.89
CA PRO A 53 -21.62 -0.05 1.72
C PRO A 53 -20.63 1.08 2.05
N ALA A 54 -20.88 1.81 3.14
CA ALA A 54 -20.01 2.90 3.59
C ALA A 54 -18.63 2.43 4.09
N PHE A 55 -18.47 1.17 4.53
CA PHE A 55 -17.15 0.62 4.83
C PHE A 55 -16.24 0.72 3.59
N TYR A 56 -16.76 0.41 2.40
CA TYR A 56 -16.00 0.44 1.15
C TYR A 56 -15.87 1.86 0.58
N SER A 57 -16.98 2.59 0.51
CA SER A 57 -17.06 3.91 -0.14
C SER A 57 -16.54 5.08 0.71
N VAL A 58 -16.49 4.92 2.04
CA VAL A 58 -15.99 5.93 2.97
C VAL A 58 -14.70 5.44 3.62
N THR A 59 -14.76 4.39 4.44
CA THR A 59 -13.62 3.98 5.28
C THR A 59 -12.43 3.52 4.45
N LEU A 60 -12.60 2.51 3.59
CA LEU A 60 -11.50 2.02 2.75
C LEU A 60 -11.03 3.06 1.74
N LYS A 61 -11.94 3.80 1.09
CA LYS A 61 -11.57 4.88 0.18
C LYS A 61 -10.69 5.91 0.86
N ASN A 62 -11.08 6.43 2.02
CA ASN A 62 -10.32 7.43 2.75
C ASN A 62 -8.99 6.89 3.26
N LEU A 63 -8.94 5.62 3.67
CA LEU A 63 -7.70 5.01 4.17
C LEU A 63 -6.64 4.82 3.07
N PHE A 64 -7.06 4.44 1.86
CA PHE A 64 -6.12 4.03 0.81
C PHE A 64 -5.88 5.08 -0.28
N THR A 65 -6.78 6.05 -0.47
CA THR A 65 -6.59 7.14 -1.44
C THR A 65 -5.31 7.96 -1.22
N PRO A 66 -4.88 8.28 0.02
CA PRO A 66 -3.61 8.97 0.26
C PRO A 66 -2.40 8.24 -0.32
N ALA A 67 -2.43 6.91 -0.43
CA ALA A 67 -1.32 6.12 -0.98
C ALA A 67 -1.14 6.27 -2.50
N THR A 68 -2.08 6.93 -3.18
CA THR A 68 -2.14 7.01 -4.65
C THR A 68 -1.58 8.33 -5.20
N ASN A 69 -1.21 9.28 -4.33
CA ASN A 69 -0.72 10.60 -4.73
C ASN A 69 0.42 11.09 -3.83
N ARG A 70 1.20 12.07 -4.31
CA ARG A 70 2.41 12.56 -3.62
C ARG A 70 2.12 13.38 -2.36
N ASP A 71 0.93 13.98 -2.30
CA ASP A 71 0.54 14.91 -1.24
C ASP A 71 -0.19 14.21 -0.09
N PHE A 72 -0.40 12.89 -0.19
CA PHE A 72 -1.24 12.11 0.73
C PHE A 72 -2.64 12.71 0.89
N ASN A 73 -3.17 13.32 -0.17
CA ASN A 73 -4.49 13.94 -0.18
C ASN A 73 -5.57 12.86 -0.12
N VAL A 74 -6.35 12.88 0.96
CA VAL A 74 -7.51 11.99 1.16
C VAL A 74 -8.68 12.31 0.22
N PHE A 75 -8.75 13.54 -0.28
CA PHE A 75 -9.80 14.02 -1.18
C PHE A 75 -9.45 13.85 -2.67
N ALA A 76 -8.38 13.12 -3.00
CA ALA A 76 -8.12 12.78 -4.39
C ALA A 76 -9.24 11.87 -4.94
N ASP A 77 -9.50 11.97 -6.24
CA ASP A 77 -10.53 11.18 -6.91
C ASP A 77 -10.27 9.68 -6.75
N LEU A 78 -11.35 8.90 -6.70
CA LEU A 78 -11.28 7.45 -6.87
C LEU A 78 -10.52 7.13 -8.17
N ASN A 79 -9.62 6.16 -8.10
CA ASN A 79 -8.77 5.74 -9.22
C ASN A 79 -8.55 4.22 -9.20
N ASP A 80 -7.85 3.71 -10.20
CA ASP A 80 -7.58 2.28 -10.37
C ASP A 80 -6.78 1.66 -9.21
N TYR A 81 -5.86 2.39 -8.60
CA TYR A 81 -5.17 1.94 -7.39
C TYR A 81 -6.17 1.78 -6.24
N THR A 82 -6.85 2.85 -5.82
CA THR A 82 -7.79 2.78 -4.68
C THR A 82 -8.88 1.73 -4.91
N ALA A 83 -9.48 1.69 -6.10
CA ALA A 83 -10.50 0.69 -6.44
C ALA A 83 -9.96 -0.74 -6.38
N THR A 84 -8.72 -0.97 -6.82
CA THR A 84 -8.08 -2.28 -6.76
C THR A 84 -7.85 -2.74 -5.32
N VAL A 85 -7.39 -1.85 -4.45
CA VAL A 85 -7.23 -2.15 -3.02
C VAL A 85 -8.58 -2.47 -2.38
N ILE A 86 -9.62 -1.65 -2.62
CA ILE A 86 -10.97 -1.88 -2.10
C ILE A 86 -11.50 -3.25 -2.55
N GLY A 87 -11.35 -3.56 -3.84
CA GLY A 87 -11.79 -4.84 -4.40
C GLY A 87 -11.03 -6.04 -3.81
N MET A 88 -9.71 -5.94 -3.64
CA MET A 88 -8.90 -6.99 -3.01
C MET A 88 -9.37 -7.28 -1.58
N ILE A 89 -9.65 -6.24 -0.78
CA ILE A 89 -10.15 -6.38 0.59
C ILE A 89 -11.56 -6.98 0.60
N ARG A 90 -12.43 -6.54 -0.30
CA ARG A 90 -13.80 -7.06 -0.43
C ARG A 90 -13.80 -8.56 -0.72
N ASP A 91 -12.98 -8.99 -1.68
CA ASP A 91 -12.95 -10.36 -2.20
C ASP A 91 -11.98 -11.28 -1.42
N ASP A 92 -11.49 -10.83 -0.26
CA ASP A 92 -10.54 -11.57 0.60
C ASP A 92 -9.30 -12.08 -0.15
N ILE A 93 -8.81 -11.29 -1.12
CA ILE A 93 -7.54 -11.56 -1.79
C ILE A 93 -6.42 -11.33 -0.79
N ALA A 94 -5.48 -12.28 -0.70
CA ALA A 94 -4.33 -12.19 0.18
C ALA A 94 -3.57 -10.87 -0.06
N PHE A 95 -3.61 -9.98 0.94
CA PHE A 95 -3.20 -8.58 0.76
C PHE A 95 -1.69 -8.41 0.63
N ASP A 96 -0.89 -9.39 1.04
CA ASP A 96 0.54 -9.48 0.72
C ASP A 96 0.83 -9.61 -0.79
N THR A 97 -0.19 -9.85 -1.61
CA THR A 97 -0.06 -9.82 -3.08
C THR A 97 -0.31 -8.44 -3.70
N VAL A 98 -0.65 -7.42 -2.91
CA VAL A 98 -1.01 -6.06 -3.41
C VAL A 98 0.10 -5.40 -4.24
N LEU A 99 1.36 -5.82 -4.06
CA LEU A 99 2.54 -5.31 -4.77
C LEU A 99 3.03 -6.21 -5.92
N SER A 100 2.34 -7.32 -6.21
CA SER A 100 2.85 -8.33 -7.14
C SER A 100 1.78 -8.98 -8.03
N ALA A 101 0.52 -9.02 -7.58
CA ALA A 101 -0.55 -9.71 -8.30
C ALA A 101 -0.91 -9.03 -9.63
N ASP A 102 -1.31 -9.86 -10.59
CA ASP A 102 -2.02 -9.42 -11.78
C ASP A 102 -3.51 -9.30 -11.48
N VAL A 103 -3.87 -8.14 -10.91
CA VAL A 103 -5.22 -7.83 -10.48
C VAL A 103 -5.54 -6.36 -10.75
N LEU A 104 -6.77 -6.12 -11.18
CA LEU A 104 -7.36 -4.81 -11.37
C LEU A 104 -8.84 -4.89 -10.97
N TYR A 105 -9.39 -3.82 -10.40
CA TYR A 105 -10.83 -3.69 -10.22
C TYR A 105 -11.36 -2.51 -11.04
N THR A 106 -12.41 -2.78 -11.81
CA THR A 106 -13.12 -1.80 -12.64
C THR A 106 -14.62 -1.87 -12.33
N GLY A 107 -15.39 -0.86 -12.68
CA GLY A 107 -16.84 -0.87 -12.60
C GLY A 107 -17.47 -1.89 -13.56
N ALA A 108 -18.53 -2.57 -13.11
CA ALA A 108 -19.25 -3.57 -13.88
C ALA A 108 -19.82 -3.01 -15.21
N ALA A 109 -19.79 -3.82 -16.28
CA ALA A 109 -20.19 -3.40 -17.63
C ALA A 109 -21.63 -2.87 -17.72
N GLY A 110 -22.54 -3.37 -16.89
CA GLY A 110 -23.96 -2.95 -16.87
C GLY A 110 -24.22 -1.57 -16.25
N LEU A 111 -23.21 -0.90 -15.71
CA LEU A 111 -23.38 0.37 -15.01
C LEU A 111 -23.43 1.59 -15.94
N GLY A 112 -23.13 1.43 -17.23
CA GLY A 112 -23.11 2.54 -18.19
C GLY A 112 -22.00 3.57 -17.91
N LEU A 113 -20.85 3.10 -17.42
CA LEU A 113 -19.68 3.93 -17.14
C LEU A 113 -18.85 4.17 -18.42
N PRO A 114 -18.05 5.25 -18.49
CA PRO A 114 -16.98 5.36 -19.47
C PRO A 114 -16.12 4.09 -19.48
N ALA A 115 -15.58 3.69 -20.64
CA ALA A 115 -14.68 2.55 -20.68
C ALA A 115 -13.44 2.80 -19.81
N PHE A 116 -12.91 1.76 -19.17
CA PHE A 116 -11.60 1.84 -18.52
C PHE A 116 -10.56 2.29 -19.55
N SER A 117 -9.68 3.20 -19.13
CA SER A 117 -8.66 3.78 -19.98
C SER A 117 -7.33 3.87 -19.24
N MET A 118 -6.25 3.54 -19.94
CA MET A 118 -4.90 3.74 -19.44
C MET A 118 -4.44 5.20 -19.50
N THR A 119 -5.19 6.08 -20.19
CA THR A 119 -4.76 7.47 -20.47
C THR A 119 -5.52 8.52 -19.67
N ASN A 120 -6.60 8.13 -18.97
CA ASN A 120 -7.39 9.04 -18.14
C ASN A 120 -8.02 8.30 -16.94
N ASN A 121 -8.72 9.06 -16.08
CA ASN A 121 -9.39 8.54 -14.89
C ASN A 121 -10.94 8.65 -14.97
N ASP A 122 -11.51 8.81 -16.16
CA ASP A 122 -12.95 9.11 -16.33
C ASP A 122 -13.84 8.01 -15.77
N HIS A 123 -13.42 6.75 -15.97
CA HIS A 123 -14.13 5.57 -15.48
C HIS A 123 -14.38 5.62 -13.97
N TYR A 124 -13.35 5.93 -13.18
CA TYR A 124 -13.43 5.94 -11.72
C TYR A 124 -14.03 7.24 -11.17
N ARG A 125 -13.78 8.37 -11.83
CA ARG A 125 -14.46 9.63 -11.50
C ARG A 125 -15.97 9.53 -11.67
N GLU A 126 -16.46 8.83 -12.68
CA GLU A 126 -17.89 8.63 -12.88
C GLU A 126 -18.50 7.69 -11.82
N ILE A 127 -17.78 6.64 -11.40
CA ILE A 127 -18.21 5.77 -10.28
C ILE A 127 -18.42 6.61 -9.01
N GLU A 128 -17.45 7.47 -8.70
CA GLU A 128 -17.51 8.35 -7.53
C GLU A 128 -18.58 9.42 -7.66
N ALA A 129 -18.67 10.11 -8.80
CA ALA A 129 -19.65 11.18 -9.04
C ALA A 129 -21.10 10.69 -8.92
N ARG A 130 -21.36 9.43 -9.29
CA ARG A 130 -22.68 8.79 -9.16
C ARG A 130 -22.92 8.17 -7.78
N GLY A 131 -21.95 8.19 -6.88
CA GLY A 131 -22.05 7.60 -5.55
C GLY A 131 -22.36 6.09 -5.58
N LEU A 132 -21.80 5.36 -6.56
CA LEU A 132 -22.06 3.93 -6.69
C LEU A 132 -21.48 3.15 -5.50
N ASP A 133 -22.22 2.17 -5.02
CA ASP A 133 -21.76 1.28 -3.95
C ASP A 133 -20.55 0.46 -4.42
N LEU A 134 -19.35 0.79 -3.93
CA LEU A 134 -18.10 0.12 -4.33
C LEU A 134 -18.08 -1.37 -3.96
N ARG A 135 -18.91 -1.81 -3.00
CA ARG A 135 -19.06 -3.23 -2.67
C ARG A 135 -19.64 -4.01 -3.84
N THR A 136 -20.60 -3.44 -4.56
CA THR A 136 -21.33 -4.13 -5.65
C THR A 136 -20.94 -3.64 -7.05
N ALA A 137 -20.44 -2.41 -7.17
CA ALA A 137 -20.11 -1.81 -8.45
C ALA A 137 -18.80 -2.35 -9.06
N LEU A 138 -17.83 -2.74 -8.22
CA LEU A 138 -16.52 -3.18 -8.68
C LEU A 138 -16.53 -4.67 -9.10
N VAL A 139 -15.85 -5.00 -10.18
CA VAL A 139 -15.61 -6.36 -10.65
C VAL A 139 -14.12 -6.59 -10.81
N ARG A 140 -13.67 -7.80 -10.43
CA ARG A 140 -12.29 -8.22 -10.57
C ARG A 140 -11.97 -8.51 -12.02
N ASP A 141 -10.79 -8.07 -12.44
CA ASP A 141 -10.16 -8.37 -13.72
C ASP A 141 -8.64 -8.50 -13.51
N THR A 142 -7.89 -8.65 -14.60
CA THR A 142 -6.43 -8.61 -14.61
C THR A 142 -5.94 -7.33 -15.27
N GLN A 143 -4.73 -6.89 -14.94
CA GLN A 143 -4.09 -5.80 -15.67
C GLN A 143 -3.70 -6.27 -17.07
N THR A 144 -3.28 -7.53 -17.25
CA THR A 144 -2.92 -8.06 -18.58
C THR A 144 -4.11 -8.13 -19.56
N ASP A 145 -5.34 -8.33 -19.08
CA ASP A 145 -6.54 -8.35 -19.94
C ASP A 145 -7.10 -6.94 -20.20
N ARG A 146 -6.85 -5.97 -19.31
CA ARG A 146 -7.41 -4.60 -19.40
C ARG A 146 -6.45 -3.53 -19.89
N THR A 147 -5.18 -3.85 -19.98
CA THR A 147 -4.12 -2.95 -20.45
C THR A 147 -3.33 -3.61 -21.58
N ASP A 148 -2.41 -2.87 -22.18
CA ASP A 148 -1.41 -3.45 -23.09
C ASP A 148 -0.10 -3.80 -22.37
N LEU A 149 -0.10 -3.84 -21.02
CA LEU A 149 1.06 -4.25 -20.24
C LEU A 149 1.30 -5.75 -20.41
N PRO A 150 2.51 -6.19 -20.78
CA PRO A 150 2.86 -7.61 -20.72
C PRO A 150 2.92 -8.08 -19.27
N ALA A 151 2.76 -9.38 -19.03
CA ALA A 151 2.82 -9.95 -17.67
C ALA A 151 4.09 -9.55 -16.88
N ALA A 152 5.23 -9.38 -17.56
CA ALA A 152 6.48 -8.93 -16.94
C ALA A 152 6.49 -7.47 -16.45
N ALA A 153 5.49 -6.68 -16.86
CA ALA A 153 5.30 -5.28 -16.46
C ALA A 153 4.27 -5.12 -15.33
N VAL A 154 3.53 -6.17 -15.00
CA VAL A 154 2.51 -6.11 -13.95
C VAL A 154 3.18 -6.30 -12.59
N ALA A 155 2.82 -5.45 -11.62
CA ALA A 155 3.37 -5.43 -10.27
C ALA A 155 2.34 -4.91 -9.26
N GLY A 156 1.17 -5.55 -9.23
CA GLY A 156 0.08 -5.15 -8.34
C GLY A 156 -0.31 -3.69 -8.53
N VAL A 157 -0.52 -2.98 -7.42
CA VAL A 157 -0.91 -1.57 -7.46
C VAL A 157 0.18 -0.65 -8.01
N MET A 158 1.46 -1.06 -8.02
CA MET A 158 2.56 -0.22 -8.54
C MET A 158 2.51 -0.03 -10.06
N SER A 159 1.87 -0.94 -10.79
CA SER A 159 1.69 -0.85 -12.25
C SER A 159 0.34 -0.26 -12.67
N THR A 160 -0.49 0.18 -11.72
CA THR A 160 -1.71 0.94 -12.02
C THR A 160 -1.36 2.30 -12.62
N ARG A 161 -2.28 2.88 -13.41
CA ARG A 161 -2.12 4.20 -14.01
C ARG A 161 -1.92 5.26 -12.92
N ALA A 162 -2.72 5.26 -11.85
CA ALA A 162 -2.59 6.25 -10.78
C ALA A 162 -1.22 6.19 -10.08
N ALA A 163 -0.71 4.99 -9.76
CA ALA A 163 0.62 4.85 -9.18
C ALA A 163 1.71 5.32 -10.17
N ALA A 164 1.59 4.97 -11.44
CA ALA A 164 2.56 5.36 -12.46
C ALA A 164 2.60 6.88 -12.67
N GLU A 165 1.44 7.51 -12.80
CA GLU A 165 1.28 8.96 -12.90
C GLU A 165 1.90 9.67 -11.70
N ALA A 166 1.65 9.17 -10.49
CA ALA A 166 2.18 9.77 -9.28
C ALA A 166 3.69 9.51 -9.10
N PHE A 167 4.19 8.32 -9.40
CA PHE A 167 5.49 7.90 -8.87
C PHE A 167 6.54 7.47 -9.90
N PHE A 168 6.13 7.20 -11.14
CA PHE A 168 7.08 7.05 -12.27
C PHE A 168 7.32 8.35 -13.03
N VAL A 169 6.52 9.40 -12.80
CA VAL A 169 6.76 10.70 -13.44
C VAL A 169 8.08 11.32 -12.98
N ALA A 170 8.93 11.62 -13.97
CA ALA A 170 10.25 12.21 -13.83
C ALA A 170 11.25 11.41 -12.98
N GLY A 171 12.45 11.96 -12.83
CA GLY A 171 13.53 11.36 -12.04
C GLY A 171 13.92 9.96 -12.53
N THR A 172 14.44 9.15 -11.60
CA THR A 172 15.03 7.84 -11.92
C THR A 172 14.37 6.70 -11.13
N ASN A 173 13.03 6.80 -10.96
CA ASN A 173 12.13 5.85 -10.28
C ASN A 173 12.38 5.59 -8.77
N ARG A 174 13.23 6.39 -8.11
CA ARG A 174 13.36 6.35 -6.63
C ARG A 174 12.07 6.75 -5.91
N ALA A 175 11.26 7.61 -6.53
CA ALA A 175 9.97 8.03 -5.98
C ALA A 175 9.01 6.84 -5.84
N MET A 176 8.86 5.99 -6.86
CA MET A 176 8.06 4.76 -6.76
C MET A 176 8.48 3.89 -5.58
N LEU A 177 9.78 3.61 -5.43
CA LEU A 177 10.26 2.84 -4.29
C LEU A 177 9.92 3.53 -2.96
N ARG A 178 10.25 4.83 -2.82
CA ARG A 178 10.00 5.58 -1.58
C ARG A 178 8.52 5.52 -1.18
N PHE A 179 7.61 5.83 -2.10
CA PHE A 179 6.18 5.85 -1.79
C PHE A 179 5.65 4.44 -1.53
N THR A 180 6.16 3.40 -2.20
CA THR A 180 5.85 2.01 -1.83
C THR A 180 6.26 1.71 -0.38
N LEU A 181 7.46 2.13 0.06
CA LEU A 181 7.92 1.93 1.44
C LEU A 181 7.07 2.68 2.46
N VAL A 182 6.76 3.95 2.20
CA VAL A 182 5.90 4.76 3.07
C VAL A 182 4.50 4.17 3.15
N ASN A 183 3.93 3.76 2.02
CA ASN A 183 2.54 3.31 1.94
C ASN A 183 2.34 1.87 2.41
N HIS A 184 3.33 1.00 2.28
CA HIS A 184 3.15 -0.43 2.55
C HIS A 184 4.01 -0.98 3.68
N LEU A 185 5.11 -0.30 4.04
CA LEU A 185 5.97 -0.66 5.17
C LEU A 185 5.92 0.39 6.29
N CYS A 186 5.24 1.53 6.09
CA CYS A 186 5.16 2.62 7.06
C CYS A 186 6.56 3.08 7.51
N ARG A 187 7.52 3.07 6.58
CA ARG A 187 8.89 3.53 6.77
C ARG A 187 9.30 4.42 5.59
N ASP A 188 9.77 5.62 5.87
CA ASP A 188 10.42 6.46 4.87
C ASP A 188 11.93 6.20 4.82
N LEU A 189 12.60 6.63 3.76
CA LEU A 189 14.03 6.42 3.52
C LEU A 189 14.92 6.96 4.64
N GLU A 190 14.47 8.01 5.33
CA GLU A 190 15.16 8.56 6.51
C GLU A 190 15.27 7.54 7.65
N GLN A 191 14.22 6.74 7.86
CA GLN A 191 14.20 5.68 8.87
C GLN A 191 15.00 4.46 8.44
N LEU A 192 15.23 4.30 7.13
CA LEU A 192 15.92 3.16 6.53
C LEU A 192 17.40 3.43 6.21
N LYS A 193 17.93 4.59 6.62
CA LYS A 193 19.34 4.96 6.45
C LYS A 193 20.29 3.92 7.03
N ASP A 194 21.08 3.27 6.17
CA ASP A 194 22.11 2.30 6.55
C ASP A 194 23.41 2.50 5.75
N ALA A 195 24.41 3.11 6.40
CA ALA A 195 25.75 3.32 5.83
C ALA A 195 26.69 2.10 6.02
N SER A 196 26.23 1.02 6.68
CA SER A 196 27.04 -0.18 6.92
C SER A 196 27.06 -1.15 5.73
N ARG A 197 26.21 -0.92 4.73
CA ARG A 197 26.06 -1.75 3.54
C ARG A 197 26.94 -1.25 2.39
N SER A 198 27.17 -2.08 1.38
CA SER A 198 28.02 -1.77 0.22
C SER A 198 27.41 -0.68 -0.68
N PRO A 199 28.11 0.43 -1.00
CA PRO A 199 27.59 1.50 -1.86
C PRO A 199 27.77 1.23 -3.37
N ASP A 200 28.08 0.01 -3.78
CA ASP A 200 28.47 -0.39 -5.15
C ASP A 200 27.35 -0.18 -6.19
N ARG A 201 26.09 -0.16 -5.75
CA ARG A 201 24.93 0.04 -6.61
C ARG A 201 24.41 1.49 -6.65
N ILE A 202 25.08 2.42 -5.98
CA ILE A 202 24.69 3.83 -6.07
C ILE A 202 25.01 4.35 -7.48
N ARG A 203 23.98 4.83 -8.17
CA ARG A 203 24.05 5.21 -9.59
C ARG A 203 24.91 6.45 -9.85
N GLN A 204 25.27 6.61 -11.14
CA GLN A 204 26.09 7.71 -11.65
C GLN A 204 25.48 9.11 -11.44
N ASP A 205 24.15 9.20 -11.32
CA ASP A 205 23.41 10.46 -11.21
C ASP A 205 23.61 11.16 -9.85
N VAL A 206 24.09 10.45 -8.84
CA VAL A 206 24.34 10.97 -7.49
C VAL A 206 25.78 11.47 -7.39
N THR A 207 25.97 12.77 -7.19
CA THR A 207 27.32 13.33 -6.96
C THR A 207 27.96 12.78 -5.69
N ARG A 208 29.26 12.48 -5.78
CA ARG A 208 30.09 12.07 -4.62
C ARG A 208 30.75 13.25 -3.92
N SER A 209 30.47 14.48 -4.36
CA SER A 209 30.88 15.71 -3.69
C SER A 209 29.80 16.78 -3.85
N PRO A 210 28.60 16.60 -3.24
CA PRO A 210 27.54 17.60 -3.26
C PRO A 210 28.07 18.96 -2.79
N GLY A 211 27.91 20.02 -3.60
CA GLY A 211 28.44 21.34 -3.28
C GLY A 211 29.97 21.42 -3.15
N GLY A 212 30.71 20.43 -3.67
CA GLY A 212 32.17 20.33 -3.55
C GLY A 212 32.66 19.64 -2.26
N ASP A 213 31.77 19.12 -1.41
CA ASP A 213 32.13 18.47 -0.15
C ASP A 213 31.73 16.99 -0.14
N SER A 214 32.72 16.10 -0.25
CA SER A 214 32.51 14.65 -0.24
C SER A 214 31.99 14.11 1.10
N ARG A 215 32.20 14.84 2.21
CA ARG A 215 31.69 14.44 3.53
C ARG A 215 30.16 14.43 3.55
N ILE A 216 29.50 15.26 2.75
CA ILE A 216 28.04 15.27 2.66
C ILE A 216 27.55 13.94 2.10
N PHE A 217 28.18 13.44 1.04
CA PHE A 217 27.83 12.13 0.49
C PHE A 217 28.09 11.01 1.51
N MET A 218 29.29 10.99 2.10
CA MET A 218 29.72 9.93 3.02
C MET A 218 28.90 9.87 4.32
N ASN A 219 28.40 11.01 4.81
CA ASN A 219 27.69 11.07 6.09
C ASN A 219 26.15 11.07 5.93
N ASN A 220 25.62 11.46 4.77
CA ASN A 220 24.17 11.63 4.59
C ASN A 220 23.61 10.81 3.43
N CYS A 221 24.15 10.99 2.23
CA CYS A 221 23.55 10.44 1.01
C CYS A 221 23.74 8.93 0.90
N VAL A 222 24.95 8.43 1.21
CA VAL A 222 25.30 7.02 1.08
C VAL A 222 24.32 6.12 1.84
N ALA A 223 23.91 6.54 3.04
CA ALA A 223 23.02 5.75 3.90
C ALA A 223 21.64 5.49 3.30
N CYS A 224 21.06 6.46 2.58
CA CYS A 224 19.80 6.26 1.86
C CYS A 224 20.01 5.46 0.58
N HIS A 225 21.00 5.87 -0.22
CA HIS A 225 21.17 5.34 -1.57
C HIS A 225 21.61 3.88 -1.60
N THR A 226 22.40 3.45 -0.61
CA THR A 226 22.92 2.09 -0.57
C THR A 226 21.82 1.02 -0.55
N GLY A 227 20.72 1.23 0.19
CA GLY A 227 19.59 0.30 0.17
C GLY A 227 18.57 0.59 -0.92
N MET A 228 18.35 1.87 -1.21
CA MET A 228 17.34 2.32 -2.16
C MET A 228 17.68 1.99 -3.61
N ASP A 229 18.91 2.25 -4.06
CA ASP A 229 19.28 2.14 -5.48
C ASP A 229 19.23 0.68 -6.00
N PRO A 230 19.72 -0.34 -5.27
CA PRO A 230 19.52 -1.75 -5.64
C PRO A 230 18.06 -2.15 -5.85
N LEU A 231 17.17 -1.71 -4.96
CA LEU A 231 15.73 -2.04 -5.03
C LEU A 231 15.03 -1.24 -6.14
N ALA A 232 15.36 0.04 -6.30
CA ALA A 232 14.77 0.91 -7.32
C ALA A 232 15.11 0.46 -8.74
N GLN A 233 16.15 -0.35 -8.92
CA GLN A 233 16.47 -0.97 -10.21
C GLN A 233 15.38 -1.92 -10.72
N ALA A 234 14.54 -2.49 -9.85
CA ALA A 234 13.39 -3.29 -10.25
C ALA A 234 12.45 -2.55 -11.23
N PHE A 235 12.47 -1.21 -11.19
CA PHE A 235 11.69 -0.31 -12.02
C PHE A 235 12.42 0.19 -13.28
N ALA A 236 13.58 -0.37 -13.64
CA ALA A 236 14.43 0.16 -14.72
C ALA A 236 13.74 0.26 -16.09
N TYR A 237 12.69 -0.52 -16.33
CA TYR A 237 11.95 -0.56 -17.60
C TYR A 237 10.68 0.30 -17.59
N TYR A 238 10.38 0.98 -16.48
CA TYR A 238 9.11 1.72 -16.28
C TYR A 238 9.29 3.23 -16.45
N ASP A 239 8.36 3.85 -17.18
CA ASP A 239 8.21 5.29 -17.25
C ASP A 239 6.73 5.69 -17.25
N PHE A 240 6.47 7.00 -17.17
CA PHE A 240 5.15 7.56 -17.38
C PHE A 240 5.22 8.62 -18.48
N ASP A 241 4.51 8.39 -19.57
CA ASP A 241 4.36 9.38 -20.63
C ASP A 241 3.32 10.42 -20.21
N THR A 242 3.79 11.58 -19.78
CA THR A 242 2.93 12.70 -19.35
C THR A 242 2.12 13.30 -20.50
N THR A 243 2.54 13.13 -21.75
CA THR A 243 1.80 13.62 -22.92
C THR A 243 0.65 12.67 -23.24
N ALA A 244 0.90 11.36 -23.22
CA ALA A 244 -0.12 10.35 -23.45
C ALA A 244 -0.97 10.02 -22.20
N GLY A 245 -0.52 10.42 -21.01
CA GLY A 245 -1.21 10.20 -19.73
C GLY A 245 -1.19 8.75 -19.25
N ARG A 246 -0.18 7.95 -19.63
CA ARG A 246 -0.14 6.50 -19.40
C ARG A 246 1.24 5.96 -19.00
N ILE A 247 1.21 4.82 -18.32
CA ILE A 247 2.39 4.01 -18.03
C ILE A 247 3.05 3.51 -19.33
N VAL A 248 4.38 3.48 -19.33
CA VAL A 248 5.24 2.94 -20.39
C VAL A 248 6.13 1.86 -19.80
N TYR A 249 6.21 0.71 -20.49
CA TYR A 249 7.11 -0.38 -20.14
C TYR A 249 7.92 -0.83 -21.35
N THR A 250 9.25 -0.85 -21.24
CA THR A 250 10.17 -1.23 -22.31
C THR A 250 10.92 -2.51 -21.94
N ALA A 251 10.34 -3.66 -22.31
CA ALA A 251 10.90 -4.97 -21.99
C ALA A 251 12.37 -5.10 -22.41
N GLY A 252 13.26 -5.38 -21.46
CA GLY A 252 14.68 -5.59 -21.74
C GLY A 252 15.46 -4.31 -22.08
N GLN A 253 14.87 -3.13 -21.93
CA GLN A 253 15.50 -1.85 -22.25
C GLN A 253 15.34 -0.88 -21.07
N VAL A 254 16.46 -0.47 -20.49
CA VAL A 254 16.49 0.51 -19.40
C VAL A 254 16.02 1.86 -19.92
N GLN A 255 15.10 2.48 -19.19
CA GLN A 255 14.54 3.78 -19.55
C GLN A 255 15.64 4.86 -19.57
N PRO A 256 15.69 5.74 -20.59
CA PRO A 256 16.74 6.74 -20.74
C PRO A 256 16.97 7.61 -19.50
N LYS A 257 15.92 7.83 -18.71
CA LYS A 257 15.99 8.61 -17.47
C LYS A 257 16.97 8.07 -16.44
N TYR A 258 17.27 6.76 -16.43
CA TYR A 258 18.28 6.17 -15.55
C TYR A 258 19.72 6.64 -15.84
N PHE A 259 19.96 7.24 -17.00
CA PHE A 259 21.27 7.76 -17.43
C PHE A 259 21.34 9.29 -17.44
N ILE A 260 20.30 9.96 -16.92
CA ILE A 260 20.35 11.42 -16.70
C ILE A 260 21.46 11.72 -15.68
N ASN A 261 22.26 12.75 -15.97
CA ASN A 261 23.40 13.16 -15.14
C ASN A 261 24.46 12.08 -14.92
N ALA A 262 24.67 11.17 -15.89
CA ALA A 262 25.71 10.14 -15.81
C ALA A 262 27.13 10.71 -15.58
N GLU A 263 27.36 11.97 -15.91
CA GLU A 263 28.63 12.68 -15.69
C GLU A 263 28.84 13.17 -14.25
N ASN A 264 27.81 13.12 -13.38
CA ASN A 264 27.94 13.54 -11.97
C ASN A 264 28.95 12.66 -11.21
N PHE A 265 28.95 11.36 -11.50
CA PHE A 265 29.98 10.44 -11.06
C PHE A 265 30.11 9.29 -12.06
N PRO A 266 31.00 9.41 -13.08
CA PRO A 266 31.11 8.42 -14.16
C PRO A 266 31.45 7.01 -13.70
N PHE A 267 32.11 6.87 -12.54
CA PHE A 267 32.45 5.59 -11.91
C PHE A 267 31.32 5.01 -11.05
N GLY A 268 30.15 5.64 -11.03
CA GLY A 268 28.96 5.13 -10.36
C GLY A 268 28.35 3.95 -11.11
N PHE A 269 27.37 3.31 -10.48
CA PHE A 269 26.71 2.15 -11.07
C PHE A 269 25.91 2.52 -12.33
N VAL A 270 26.17 1.82 -13.43
CA VAL A 270 25.38 1.88 -14.67
C VAL A 270 24.25 0.87 -14.56
N THR A 271 23.00 1.31 -14.72
CA THR A 271 21.86 0.39 -14.68
C THR A 271 21.73 -0.35 -15.99
N GLU A 272 21.95 -1.68 -15.96
CA GLU A 272 22.00 -2.51 -17.18
C GLU A 272 20.68 -3.26 -17.45
N ASN A 273 19.89 -3.49 -16.41
CA ASN A 273 18.68 -4.30 -16.45
C ASN A 273 17.79 -3.99 -15.23
N ASN A 274 16.73 -4.78 -15.03
CA ASN A 274 15.81 -4.67 -13.89
C ASN A 274 16.06 -5.69 -12.75
N ARG A 275 17.29 -6.20 -12.60
CA ARG A 275 17.68 -7.00 -11.43
C ARG A 275 17.75 -6.12 -10.19
N TRP A 276 17.25 -6.62 -9.07
CA TRP A 276 17.34 -5.96 -7.76
C TRP A 276 17.93 -6.91 -6.71
N ASP A 277 18.52 -6.33 -5.66
CA ASP A 277 19.09 -7.03 -4.51
C ASP A 277 18.69 -6.27 -3.24
N ASN A 278 18.17 -6.96 -2.21
CA ASN A 278 17.72 -6.33 -0.98
C ASN A 278 18.84 -6.29 0.07
N TYR A 279 19.62 -5.21 0.07
CA TYR A 279 20.72 -5.04 1.03
C TYR A 279 20.25 -4.84 2.47
N TRP A 280 18.96 -4.53 2.69
CA TRP A 280 18.39 -4.37 4.03
C TRP A 280 18.13 -5.69 4.75
N ARG A 281 18.33 -6.84 4.09
CA ARG A 281 18.35 -8.15 4.77
C ARG A 281 19.45 -8.30 5.80
N GLU A 282 20.49 -7.50 5.68
CA GLU A 282 21.58 -7.43 6.65
C GLU A 282 21.69 -6.05 7.27
N GLY A 283 22.55 -5.93 8.28
CA GLY A 283 22.77 -4.67 8.97
C GLY A 283 21.59 -4.29 9.84
N ARG A 284 21.38 -2.99 10.02
CA ARG A 284 20.42 -2.50 11.01
C ARG A 284 18.96 -2.71 10.60
N ASN A 285 18.71 -2.84 9.29
CA ASN A 285 17.37 -3.00 8.72
C ASN A 285 16.97 -4.48 8.59
N ALA A 286 17.81 -5.42 9.02
CA ALA A 286 17.46 -6.84 9.10
C ALA A 286 16.26 -7.09 10.04
N ASN A 287 16.05 -6.19 10.99
CA ASN A 287 14.93 -6.21 11.94
C ASN A 287 13.56 -5.86 11.32
N LEU A 288 13.49 -5.56 10.02
CA LEU A 288 12.22 -5.41 9.30
C LEU A 288 11.54 -6.76 9.04
N GLY A 289 12.18 -7.87 9.41
CA GLY A 289 11.60 -9.22 9.39
C GLY A 289 11.42 -9.73 7.97
N TRP A 290 12.48 -9.69 7.17
CA TRP A 290 12.49 -10.19 5.80
C TRP A 290 12.26 -11.71 5.76
N SER A 291 11.45 -12.18 4.81
CA SER A 291 11.11 -13.61 4.71
C SER A 291 12.33 -14.47 4.38
N ASP A 292 12.56 -15.53 5.16
CA ASP A 292 13.59 -16.54 4.89
C ASP A 292 13.24 -17.46 3.71
N THR A 293 11.99 -17.43 3.24
CA THR A 293 11.55 -18.24 2.08
C THR A 293 11.84 -17.57 0.74
N LEU A 294 12.19 -16.28 0.75
CA LEU A 294 12.51 -15.50 -0.44
C LEU A 294 14.03 -15.25 -0.54
N PRO A 295 14.58 -15.20 -1.76
CA PRO A 295 16.04 -15.13 -1.98
C PRO A 295 16.65 -13.76 -1.68
N GLY A 296 15.85 -12.72 -1.38
CA GLY A 296 16.37 -11.37 -1.17
C GLY A 296 16.95 -10.68 -2.39
N SER A 297 16.68 -11.22 -3.57
CA SER A 297 17.07 -10.68 -4.87
C SER A 297 16.09 -11.15 -5.93
N GLY A 298 16.07 -10.51 -7.09
CA GLY A 298 15.14 -10.90 -8.13
C GLY A 298 15.21 -10.02 -9.36
N THR A 299 14.19 -10.10 -10.20
CA THR A 299 14.07 -9.32 -11.43
C THR A 299 12.66 -8.78 -11.57
N GLY A 300 12.56 -7.47 -11.87
CA GLY A 300 11.30 -6.79 -12.08
C GLY A 300 10.53 -6.43 -10.81
N ALA A 301 9.59 -5.51 -10.97
CA ALA A 301 8.84 -4.89 -9.88
C ALA A 301 7.96 -5.86 -9.09
N ALA A 302 7.33 -6.86 -9.72
CA ALA A 302 6.48 -7.82 -9.00
C ALA A 302 7.25 -8.67 -8.00
N SER A 303 8.44 -9.18 -8.37
CA SER A 303 9.25 -9.98 -7.46
C SER A 303 9.79 -9.15 -6.30
N MET A 304 10.15 -7.89 -6.55
CA MET A 304 10.54 -6.93 -5.52
C MET A 304 9.35 -6.57 -4.61
N GLY A 305 8.15 -6.41 -5.18
CA GLY A 305 6.92 -6.20 -4.43
C GLY A 305 6.59 -7.38 -3.51
N ALA A 306 6.77 -8.62 -3.98
CA ALA A 306 6.61 -9.82 -3.16
C ALA A 306 7.62 -9.88 -2.00
N GLU A 307 8.88 -9.50 -2.25
CA GLU A 307 9.91 -9.37 -1.21
C GLU A 307 9.51 -8.36 -0.12
N LEU A 308 9.02 -7.18 -0.52
CA LEU A 308 8.59 -6.14 0.42
C LEU A 308 7.37 -6.59 1.22
N ALA A 309 6.36 -7.16 0.55
CA ALA A 309 5.10 -7.54 1.18
C ALA A 309 5.21 -8.78 2.08
N ALA A 310 6.23 -9.61 1.88
CA ALA A 310 6.53 -10.75 2.74
C ALA A 310 7.24 -10.37 4.05
N SER A 311 7.55 -9.09 4.28
CA SER A 311 8.24 -8.63 5.50
C SER A 311 7.31 -8.46 6.70
N ASP A 312 7.84 -8.61 7.92
CA ASP A 312 7.10 -8.26 9.14
C ASP A 312 6.71 -6.78 9.15
N ALA A 313 7.56 -5.90 8.61
CA ALA A 313 7.27 -4.48 8.47
C ALA A 313 6.01 -4.20 7.62
N PHE A 314 5.76 -5.00 6.59
CA PHE A 314 4.53 -4.90 5.80
C PHE A 314 3.30 -5.21 6.66
N ALA A 315 3.29 -6.37 7.33
CA ALA A 315 2.18 -6.78 8.19
C ALA A 315 1.94 -5.78 9.34
N GLN A 316 3.01 -5.29 9.97
CA GLN A 316 2.95 -4.24 11.00
C GLN A 316 2.34 -2.94 10.48
N CYS A 317 2.71 -2.52 9.27
CA CYS A 317 2.15 -1.32 8.65
C CYS A 317 0.65 -1.47 8.39
N GLN A 318 0.22 -2.60 7.82
CA GLN A 318 -1.19 -2.85 7.53
C GLN A 318 -2.03 -2.91 8.81
N ALA A 319 -1.59 -3.67 9.82
CA ALA A 319 -2.26 -3.75 11.11
C ALA A 319 -2.32 -2.39 11.82
N GLY A 320 -1.21 -1.63 11.82
CA GLY A 320 -1.14 -0.30 12.43
C GLY A 320 -2.09 0.71 11.78
N LYS A 321 -2.15 0.74 10.44
CA LYS A 321 -3.10 1.59 9.70
C LYS A 321 -4.55 1.26 10.02
N VAL A 322 -4.89 -0.03 10.08
CA VAL A 322 -6.23 -0.49 10.45
C VAL A 322 -6.56 -0.10 11.89
N PHE A 323 -5.63 -0.33 12.83
CA PHE A 323 -5.80 0.08 14.22
C PHE A 323 -6.06 1.59 14.33
N GLU A 324 -5.21 2.42 13.71
CA GLU A 324 -5.37 3.87 13.75
C GLU A 324 -6.69 4.34 13.13
N SER A 325 -7.08 3.73 12.01
CA SER A 325 -8.32 4.07 11.30
C SER A 325 -9.57 3.69 12.11
N VAL A 326 -9.55 2.56 12.81
CA VAL A 326 -10.74 2.05 13.53
C VAL A 326 -10.78 2.58 14.97
N CYS A 327 -9.66 2.58 15.68
CA CYS A 327 -9.56 3.08 17.05
C CYS A 327 -9.50 4.62 17.12
N LEU A 328 -9.29 5.30 15.98
CA LEU A 328 -9.18 6.76 15.87
C LEU A 328 -8.02 7.36 16.68
N ARG A 329 -6.97 6.57 16.92
CA ARG A 329 -5.76 6.93 17.67
C ARG A 329 -4.60 5.99 17.37
N PRO A 330 -3.34 6.44 17.47
CA PRO A 330 -2.19 5.54 17.42
C PRO A 330 -2.11 4.63 18.65
N PRO A 331 -1.41 3.48 18.54
CA PRO A 331 -1.07 2.66 19.69
C PRO A 331 -0.26 3.47 20.72
N SER A 332 -0.80 3.62 21.93
CA SER A 332 -0.30 4.56 22.94
C SER A 332 0.24 3.86 24.19
N ASN A 333 -0.24 2.64 24.48
CA ASN A 333 0.12 1.87 25.66
C ASN A 333 0.48 0.41 25.32
N ASP A 334 0.87 -0.39 26.32
CA ASP A 334 1.28 -1.78 26.13
C ASP A 334 0.14 -2.69 25.64
N ALA A 335 -1.11 -2.43 26.04
CA ALA A 335 -2.26 -3.17 25.56
C ALA A 335 -2.51 -2.91 24.07
N ASP A 336 -2.43 -1.65 23.62
CA ASP A 336 -2.57 -1.30 22.20
C ASP A 336 -1.47 -1.97 21.37
N ARG A 337 -0.22 -1.91 21.84
CA ARG A 337 0.92 -2.55 21.16
C ARG A 337 0.77 -4.07 21.08
N SER A 338 0.26 -4.68 22.15
CA SER A 338 -0.03 -6.12 22.18
C SER A 338 -1.16 -6.49 21.23
N GLN A 339 -2.20 -5.65 21.13
CA GLN A 339 -3.28 -5.85 20.17
C GLN A 339 -2.78 -5.77 18.72
N VAL A 340 -1.99 -4.75 18.39
CA VAL A 340 -1.41 -4.64 17.03
C VAL A 340 -0.52 -5.84 16.72
N ALA A 341 0.28 -6.32 17.68
CA ALA A 341 1.07 -7.54 17.50
C ALA A 341 0.19 -8.77 17.22
N ALA A 342 -0.92 -8.93 17.95
CA ALA A 342 -1.88 -10.01 17.70
C ALA A 342 -2.54 -9.89 16.30
N MET A 343 -2.87 -8.68 15.86
CA MET A 343 -3.39 -8.43 14.50
C MET A 343 -2.35 -8.76 13.42
N VAL A 344 -1.07 -8.49 13.65
CA VAL A 344 0.03 -8.88 12.75
C VAL A 344 0.10 -10.40 12.62
N ASP A 345 0.06 -11.13 13.73
CA ASP A 345 0.07 -12.59 13.72
C ASP A 345 -1.19 -13.15 13.04
N SER A 346 -2.36 -12.55 13.29
CA SER A 346 -3.63 -12.89 12.64
C SER A 346 -3.58 -12.69 11.12
N LEU A 347 -3.03 -11.57 10.64
CA LEU A 347 -2.84 -11.34 9.21
C LEU A 347 -1.93 -12.40 8.58
N LYS A 348 -0.76 -12.67 9.18
CA LYS A 348 0.20 -13.63 8.63
C LYS A 348 -0.34 -15.06 8.59
N THR A 349 -1.06 -15.48 9.63
CA THR A 349 -1.61 -16.83 9.73
C THR A 349 -2.95 -17.00 9.01
N GLY A 350 -3.74 -15.92 8.90
CA GLY A 350 -5.05 -15.87 8.27
C GLY A 350 -5.02 -15.59 6.76
N GLY A 351 -3.84 -15.61 6.12
CA GLY A 351 -3.70 -15.38 4.68
C GLY A 351 -3.92 -13.93 4.26
N PHE A 352 -3.52 -12.97 5.10
CA PHE A 352 -3.59 -11.53 4.87
C PHE A 352 -5.00 -11.01 4.53
N ARG A 353 -6.03 -11.57 5.16
CA ARG A 353 -7.42 -11.11 5.01
C ARG A 353 -7.65 -9.83 5.79
N MET A 354 -7.62 -8.70 5.11
CA MET A 354 -7.72 -7.38 5.76
C MET A 354 -9.03 -7.15 6.53
N LYS A 355 -10.17 -7.69 6.07
CA LYS A 355 -11.44 -7.57 6.81
C LYS A 355 -11.35 -8.14 8.23
N GLN A 356 -10.57 -9.20 8.44
CA GLN A 356 -10.31 -9.75 9.77
C GLN A 356 -9.60 -8.74 10.68
N ALA A 357 -8.56 -8.06 10.19
CA ALA A 357 -7.87 -7.03 10.96
C ALA A 357 -8.79 -5.85 11.32
N PHE A 358 -9.67 -5.42 10.41
CA PHE A 358 -10.67 -4.39 10.70
C PHE A 358 -11.62 -4.84 11.81
N ALA A 359 -12.11 -6.08 11.74
CA ALA A 359 -12.98 -6.64 12.76
C ALA A 359 -12.29 -6.72 14.13
N GLU A 360 -11.05 -7.23 14.19
CA GLU A 360 -10.26 -7.32 15.43
C GLU A 360 -9.99 -5.97 16.08
N ALA A 361 -9.63 -4.96 15.28
CA ALA A 361 -9.44 -3.60 15.78
C ALA A 361 -10.74 -3.02 16.36
N ALA A 362 -11.88 -3.27 15.68
CA ALA A 362 -13.17 -2.77 16.12
C ALA A 362 -13.64 -3.44 17.42
N VAL A 363 -13.43 -4.76 17.55
CA VAL A 363 -13.64 -5.50 18.81
C VAL A 363 -12.76 -4.91 19.91
N TYR A 364 -11.48 -4.67 19.66
CA TYR A 364 -10.58 -4.13 20.69
C TYR A 364 -11.07 -2.78 21.25
N CYS A 365 -11.48 -1.85 20.38
CA CYS A 365 -11.78 -0.47 20.78
C CYS A 365 -13.27 -0.17 21.00
N MET A 366 -14.21 -1.09 20.80
CA MET A 366 -15.66 -0.85 20.95
C MET A 366 -16.09 -0.28 22.32
N GLY A 367 -15.25 -0.43 23.35
CA GLY A 367 -15.47 0.11 24.69
C GLY A 367 -14.86 1.50 24.95
N ASP A 368 -14.02 2.02 24.05
CA ASP A 368 -13.27 3.29 24.18
C ASP A 368 -14.17 4.53 24.16
#